data_AF-A0A9P3JQ45-F1
#
_entry.id   AF-A0A9P3JQ45-F1
#
_cell.length_a   1.000
_cell.length_b   1.000
_cell.length_c   1.000
_cell.angle_alpha   90.00
_cell.angle_beta   90.00
_cell.angle_gamma   90.00
#
_symmetry.space_group_name_H-M   'P 1'
#
loop_
_entity.id
_entity.type
_entity.pdbx_description
1 polymer ?
#
loop_
_entity_poly.entity_id
_entity_poly.type
_entity_poly.pdbx_seq_one_letter_code
_entity_poly.pdbx_strand_id
1 'polypeptide(L)'
;MFCIKDPGEIPLKPALAPEPAPAPAPEPELETAPAPTGGLAAAEATDQSPFSKPARETVVLPAVAGQHAATIVWLHGLGDTGYGVSRWLAAMADPENGESQPSIPFLDLPHIKWIFPSAPVAPVTINRGRRAPSWYDVFGFNAGAPVDAKGIDAAARYVAGILEEEKKANPV
;
A
#
# COMPACT_ATOMS: atom_id res chain seq x y z
N MET A 1 -1.20 -3.42 10.13
CA MET A 1 -1.51 -4.33 11.26
C MET A 1 -2.85 -3.92 11.84
N PHE A 2 -3.90 -4.74 11.73
CA PHE A 2 -5.17 -4.49 12.40
C PHE A 2 -5.17 -5.24 13.73
N CYS A 3 -5.44 -4.54 14.83
CA CYS A 3 -5.72 -5.13 16.13
C CYS A 3 -7.07 -4.55 16.58
N ILE A 4 -8.11 -5.39 16.63
CA ILE A 4 -9.40 -5.02 17.22
C ILE A 4 -9.29 -5.38 18.70
N LYS A 5 -9.27 -4.37 19.56
CA LYS A 5 -9.42 -4.52 21.00
C LYS A 5 -10.89 -4.27 21.33
N ASP A 6 -11.51 -5.21 22.03
CA ASP A 6 -12.90 -5.13 22.49
C ASP A 6 -13.16 -3.77 23.19
N PRO A 7 -14.12 -2.96 22.72
CA PRO A 7 -14.50 -1.73 23.43
C PRO A 7 -15.55 -2.09 24.47
N GLY A 8 -15.16 -2.10 25.75
CA GLY A 8 -16.11 -2.09 26.86
C GLY A 8 -17.12 -0.94 26.72
N GLU A 9 -18.36 -1.19 27.12
CA GLU A 9 -19.52 -0.31 26.95
C GLU A 9 -19.24 1.13 27.41
N ILE A 10 -19.28 2.07 26.45
CA ILE A 10 -19.35 3.51 26.70
C ILE A 10 -20.84 3.88 26.74
N PRO A 11 -21.36 4.55 27.78
CA PRO A 11 -22.77 4.92 27.83
C PRO A 11 -23.10 5.91 26.71
N LEU A 12 -23.98 5.50 25.80
CA LEU A 12 -24.43 6.32 24.68
C LEU A 12 -25.32 7.47 25.18
N LYS A 13 -24.92 8.70 24.88
CA LYS A 13 -25.77 9.89 25.03
C LYS A 13 -26.92 9.82 24.01
N PRO A 14 -28.16 10.28 24.34
CA PRO A 14 -29.26 10.25 23.38
C PRO A 14 -28.90 11.00 22.09
N ALA A 15 -29.13 10.36 20.94
CA ALA A 15 -28.90 10.96 19.64
C ALA A 15 -29.80 12.20 19.47
N LEU A 16 -29.19 13.34 19.11
CA LEU A 16 -29.92 14.50 18.64
C LEU A 16 -30.58 14.14 17.30
N ALA A 17 -31.84 14.55 17.09
CA ALA A 17 -32.55 14.28 15.85
C ALA A 17 -31.74 14.81 14.64
N PRO A 18 -31.69 14.07 13.51
CA PRO A 18 -30.95 14.50 12.34
C PRO A 18 -31.57 15.78 11.77
N GLU A 19 -30.74 16.78 11.48
CA GLU A 19 -31.17 17.95 10.72
C GLU A 19 -31.59 17.53 9.29
N PRO A 20 -32.59 18.18 8.69
CA PRO A 20 -33.02 17.88 7.33
C PRO A 20 -31.87 18.14 6.34
N ALA A 21 -31.71 17.22 5.39
CA ALA A 21 -30.68 17.32 4.37
C ALA A 21 -30.87 18.59 3.50
N PRO A 22 -29.78 19.29 3.13
CA PRO A 22 -29.87 20.39 2.18
C PRO A 22 -30.35 19.90 0.81
N ALA A 23 -31.09 20.75 0.09
CA ALA A 23 -31.58 20.46 -1.25
C ALA A 23 -30.44 20.15 -2.23
N PRO A 24 -30.63 19.24 -3.20
CA PRO A 24 -29.60 18.89 -4.17
C PRO A 24 -29.26 20.11 -5.05
N ALA A 25 -27.96 20.28 -5.31
CA ALA A 25 -27.48 21.24 -6.30
C ALA A 25 -27.91 20.84 -7.73
N PRO A 26 -28.13 21.79 -8.64
CA PRO A 26 -28.47 21.47 -10.02
C PRO A 26 -27.32 20.73 -10.71
N GLU A 27 -27.66 19.64 -11.40
CA GLU A 27 -26.71 18.83 -12.17
C GLU A 27 -26.19 19.62 -13.40
N PRO A 28 -24.88 19.54 -13.74
CA PRO A 28 -24.38 20.12 -14.97
C PRO A 28 -24.79 19.26 -16.18
N GLU A 29 -25.27 19.92 -17.23
CA GLU A 29 -25.60 19.28 -18.52
C GLU A 29 -24.35 18.62 -19.13
N LEU A 30 -24.43 17.31 -19.37
CA LEU A 30 -23.37 16.51 -19.98
C LEU A 30 -23.46 16.63 -21.52
N GLU A 31 -22.51 17.31 -22.15
CA GLU A 31 -22.38 17.37 -23.60
C GLU A 31 -21.95 15.98 -24.14
N THR A 32 -22.78 15.38 -25.00
CA THR A 32 -22.56 14.01 -25.51
C THR A 32 -21.49 13.97 -26.60
N ALA A 33 -20.34 13.38 -26.32
CA ALA A 33 -19.35 13.00 -27.33
C ALA A 33 -19.77 11.72 -28.10
N PRO A 34 -19.49 11.61 -29.41
CA PRO A 34 -19.91 10.46 -30.21
C PRO A 34 -19.09 9.18 -29.90
N ALA A 35 -19.75 8.04 -30.02
CA ALA A 35 -19.18 6.72 -29.77
C ALA A 35 -18.09 6.32 -30.79
N PRO A 36 -17.00 5.65 -30.37
CA PRO A 36 -16.04 5.09 -31.31
C PRO A 36 -16.54 3.76 -31.90
N THR A 37 -16.77 3.75 -33.21
CA THR A 37 -16.87 2.55 -34.04
C THR A 37 -15.47 2.03 -34.38
N GLY A 38 -15.10 0.86 -33.89
CA GLY A 38 -13.86 0.17 -34.26
C GLY A 38 -13.75 -1.21 -33.62
N GLY A 39 -13.57 -2.24 -34.45
CA GLY A 39 -13.75 -3.65 -34.12
C GLY A 39 -12.69 -4.28 -33.19
N LEU A 40 -13.09 -5.42 -32.59
CA LEU A 40 -12.22 -6.26 -31.78
C LEU A 40 -11.06 -6.83 -32.61
N ALA A 41 -9.85 -6.45 -32.26
CA ALA A 41 -8.65 -7.25 -32.49
C ALA A 41 -8.05 -7.58 -31.11
N ALA A 42 -7.82 -8.86 -30.85
CA ALA A 42 -7.14 -9.33 -29.65
C ALA A 42 -5.68 -8.84 -29.70
N ALA A 43 -5.37 -7.81 -28.91
CA ALA A 43 -4.00 -7.35 -28.74
C ALA A 43 -3.30 -8.23 -27.70
N GLU A 44 -2.15 -8.79 -28.08
CA GLU A 44 -1.22 -9.47 -27.19
C GLU A 44 -0.85 -8.55 -26.01
N ALA A 45 -1.05 -9.06 -24.78
CA ALA A 45 -0.78 -8.33 -23.55
C ALA A 45 0.75 -8.18 -23.36
N THR A 46 1.30 -7.07 -23.83
CA THR A 46 2.63 -6.62 -23.42
C THR A 46 2.59 -6.32 -21.91
N ASP A 47 3.58 -6.80 -21.16
CA ASP A 47 3.71 -6.60 -19.70
C ASP A 47 4.01 -5.12 -19.39
N GLN A 48 2.98 -4.28 -19.46
CA GLN A 48 2.99 -2.87 -19.10
C GLN A 48 2.69 -2.69 -17.60
N SER A 49 3.14 -3.63 -16.76
CA SER A 49 2.95 -3.50 -15.33
C SER A 49 3.64 -2.23 -14.84
N PRO A 50 2.99 -1.38 -14.02
CA PRO A 50 3.66 -0.23 -13.39
C PRO A 50 4.81 -0.67 -12.46
N PHE A 51 5.01 -1.99 -12.31
CA PHE A 51 6.10 -2.68 -11.63
C PHE A 51 7.31 -3.07 -12.48
N SER A 52 7.34 -2.72 -13.77
CA SER A 52 8.40 -3.12 -14.71
C SER A 52 9.63 -2.17 -14.81
N LYS A 53 10.18 -1.67 -13.69
CA LYS A 53 11.48 -0.92 -13.63
C LYS A 53 11.51 0.50 -14.26
N PRO A 54 12.49 1.39 -13.92
CA PRO A 54 13.77 1.10 -13.24
C PRO A 54 13.64 0.91 -11.72
N ALA A 55 14.72 0.38 -11.13
CA ALA A 55 14.75 -0.17 -9.78
C ALA A 55 14.22 0.81 -8.74
N ARG A 56 13.24 0.35 -7.97
CA ARG A 56 12.66 1.11 -6.86
C ARG A 56 13.53 0.96 -5.64
N GLU A 57 13.67 2.04 -4.86
CA GLU A 57 14.36 1.99 -3.58
C GLU A 57 13.68 0.95 -2.68
N THR A 58 14.39 -0.14 -2.43
CA THR A 58 13.96 -1.21 -1.52
C THR A 58 14.96 -1.24 -0.40
N VAL A 59 14.51 -0.97 0.82
CA VAL A 59 15.38 -1.05 1.98
C VAL A 59 15.40 -2.50 2.45
N VAL A 60 16.61 -3.07 2.55
CA VAL A 60 16.81 -4.43 3.05
C VAL A 60 17.64 -4.35 4.32
N LEU A 61 17.09 -4.86 5.41
CA LEU A 61 17.81 -5.04 6.66
C LEU A 61 18.10 -6.53 6.80
N PRO A 62 19.36 -6.98 6.67
CA PRO A 62 19.69 -8.39 6.78
C PRO A 62 19.47 -8.91 8.20
N ALA A 63 19.32 -10.23 8.34
CA ALA A 63 19.49 -10.87 9.64
C ALA A 63 20.95 -10.65 10.10
N VAL A 64 21.12 -10.17 11.34
CA VAL A 64 22.41 -9.73 11.90
C VAL A 64 23.03 -10.73 12.89
N ALA A 65 22.30 -11.77 13.30
CA ALA A 65 22.88 -12.85 14.10
C ALA A 65 22.23 -14.21 13.82
N GLY A 66 23.04 -15.26 13.97
CA GLY A 66 22.61 -16.64 13.79
C GLY A 66 22.28 -16.99 12.34
N GLN A 67 21.63 -18.14 12.17
CA GLN A 67 21.09 -18.56 10.88
C GLN A 67 19.81 -17.76 10.60
N HIS A 68 19.65 -17.32 9.35
CA HIS A 68 18.41 -16.69 8.90
C HIS A 68 17.22 -17.64 9.09
N ALA A 69 16.21 -17.20 9.83
CA ALA A 69 15.06 -18.04 10.17
C ALA A 69 13.75 -17.59 9.49
N ALA A 70 13.61 -16.31 9.13
CA ALA A 70 12.45 -15.82 8.37
C ALA A 70 12.70 -14.44 7.73
N THR A 71 12.01 -14.20 6.61
CA THR A 71 11.95 -12.89 5.96
C THR A 71 10.59 -12.24 6.18
N ILE A 72 10.57 -10.96 6.53
CA ILE A 72 9.37 -10.12 6.58
C ILE A 72 9.43 -9.09 5.44
N VAL A 73 8.41 -9.09 4.58
CA VAL A 73 8.20 -8.04 3.58
C VAL A 73 7.12 -7.08 4.10
N TRP A 74 7.47 -5.82 4.32
CA TRP A 74 6.56 -4.82 4.88
C TRP A 74 6.23 -3.74 3.84
N LEU A 75 4.95 -3.62 3.49
CA LEU A 75 4.46 -2.64 2.52
C LEU A 75 4.00 -1.36 3.23
N HIS A 76 4.50 -0.22 2.79
CA HIS A 76 4.09 1.09 3.29
C HIS A 76 2.69 1.51 2.79
N GLY A 77 2.11 2.55 3.39
CA GLY A 77 0.82 3.11 2.99
C GLY A 77 0.89 4.09 1.81
N LEU A 78 -0.27 4.55 1.33
CA LEU A 78 -0.37 5.52 0.24
C LEU A 78 0.47 6.78 0.52
N GLY A 79 1.36 7.14 -0.41
CA GLY A 79 2.19 8.34 -0.35
C GLY A 79 3.53 8.20 0.37
N ASP A 80 3.77 7.09 1.06
CA ASP A 80 5.03 6.81 1.78
C ASP A 80 6.05 6.06 0.90
N THR A 81 7.20 5.67 1.45
CA THR A 81 8.21 4.83 0.78
C THR A 81 8.70 3.71 1.69
N GLY A 82 9.44 2.75 1.12
CA GLY A 82 10.12 1.71 1.90
C GLY A 82 11.10 2.30 2.92
N TYR A 83 11.81 3.37 2.55
CA TYR A 83 12.67 4.11 3.46
C TYR A 83 11.87 4.78 4.59
N GLY A 84 10.80 5.52 4.25
CA GLY A 84 9.97 6.23 5.22
C GLY A 84 9.39 5.31 6.29
N VAL A 85 8.73 4.22 5.89
CA VAL A 85 8.16 3.25 6.84
C VAL A 85 9.23 2.55 7.68
N SER A 86 10.40 2.23 7.09
CA SER A 86 11.50 1.59 7.84
C SER A 86 12.03 2.50 8.94
N ARG A 87 12.14 3.81 8.68
CA ARG A 87 12.56 4.82 9.65
C ARG A 87 11.51 5.06 10.71
N TRP A 88 10.24 5.15 10.32
CA TRP A 88 9.15 5.30 11.26
C TRP A 88 9.07 4.12 12.23
N LEU A 89 9.24 2.88 11.74
CA LEU A 89 9.31 1.70 12.60
C LEU A 89 10.52 1.73 13.55
N ALA A 90 11.70 2.13 13.07
CA ALA A 90 12.89 2.25 13.91
C ALA A 90 12.70 3.31 15.02
N ALA A 91 12.14 4.48 14.69
CA ALA A 91 11.87 5.55 15.66
C ALA A 91 10.80 5.17 16.69
N MET A 92 9.76 4.42 16.29
CA MET A 92 8.78 3.88 17.23
C MET A 92 9.37 2.83 18.16
N ALA A 93 10.40 2.11 17.69
CA ALA A 93 11.03 1.05 18.43
C ALA A 93 12.02 1.54 19.48
N ASP A 94 12.77 2.57 19.14
CA ASP A 94 13.75 3.23 20.00
C ASP A 94 13.60 4.75 19.79
N PRO A 95 12.72 5.42 20.55
CA PRO A 95 12.51 6.86 20.40
C PRO A 95 13.75 7.72 20.68
N GLU A 96 14.75 7.17 21.38
CA GLU A 96 15.97 7.90 21.75
C GLU A 96 17.06 7.75 20.68
N ASN A 97 17.17 6.59 20.01
CA ASN A 97 18.26 6.32 19.06
C ASN A 97 17.82 5.85 17.66
N GLY A 98 16.54 5.55 17.45
CA GLY A 98 16.00 4.90 16.24
C GLY A 98 16.09 5.72 14.96
N GLU A 99 16.24 7.05 15.06
CA GLU A 99 16.52 7.89 13.89
C GLU A 99 17.96 7.73 13.37
N SER A 100 18.90 7.35 14.25
CA SER A 100 20.33 7.30 13.93
C SER A 100 20.81 5.94 13.41
N GLN A 101 20.07 4.86 13.67
CA GLN A 101 20.40 3.52 13.18
C GLN A 101 19.24 2.82 12.46
N PRO A 102 19.47 2.21 11.28
CA PRO A 102 18.47 1.43 10.57
C PRO A 102 18.35 0.00 11.15
N SER A 103 18.50 -0.17 12.46
CA SER A 103 18.07 -1.41 13.11
C SER A 103 16.58 -1.27 13.44
N ILE A 104 15.82 -2.37 13.36
CA ILE A 104 14.46 -2.44 13.90
C ILE A 104 14.61 -3.15 15.26
N PRO A 105 14.99 -2.46 16.35
CA PRO A 105 15.27 -3.10 17.64
C PRO A 105 14.02 -3.64 18.34
N PHE A 106 12.81 -3.40 17.83
CA PHE A 106 11.56 -3.59 18.59
C PHE A 106 11.28 -5.03 19.05
N LEU A 107 11.89 -6.03 18.43
CA LEU A 107 11.51 -7.43 18.68
C LEU A 107 12.67 -8.34 19.12
N ASP A 108 13.90 -7.83 19.23
CA ASP A 108 15.09 -8.68 19.45
C ASP A 108 15.09 -9.90 18.49
N LEU A 109 14.89 -9.62 17.20
CA LEU A 109 14.79 -10.62 16.13
C LEU A 109 16.01 -10.56 15.21
N PRO A 110 17.22 -10.87 15.70
CA PRO A 110 18.43 -10.75 14.91
C PRO A 110 18.52 -11.80 13.79
N HIS A 111 17.68 -12.84 13.84
CA HIS A 111 17.58 -13.91 12.84
C HIS A 111 16.57 -13.61 11.72
N ILE A 112 15.93 -12.43 11.74
CA ILE A 112 14.91 -12.04 10.76
C ILE A 112 15.49 -11.04 9.76
N LYS A 113 15.27 -11.29 8.47
CA LYS A 113 15.53 -10.33 7.40
C LYS A 113 14.29 -9.48 7.14
N TRP A 114 14.46 -8.18 6.99
CA TRP A 114 13.37 -7.25 6.68
C TRP A 114 13.55 -6.65 5.29
N ILE A 115 12.46 -6.56 4.54
CA ILE A 115 12.42 -5.96 3.20
C ILE A 115 11.29 -4.94 3.16
N PHE A 116 11.63 -3.70 2.87
CA PHE A 116 10.69 -2.58 2.72
C PHE A 116 10.73 -2.09 1.27
N PRO A 117 9.95 -2.68 0.35
CA PRO A 117 9.88 -2.21 -1.02
C PRO A 117 9.11 -0.89 -1.09
N SER A 118 9.48 -0.02 -2.03
CA SER A 118 8.71 1.18 -2.37
C SER A 118 7.74 0.92 -3.51
N ALA A 119 6.52 1.44 -3.41
CA ALA A 119 5.52 1.43 -4.47
C ALA A 119 5.94 2.33 -5.66
N PRO A 120 5.42 2.11 -6.87
CA PRO A 120 5.62 3.05 -7.97
C PRO A 120 4.95 4.38 -7.70
N VAL A 121 5.51 5.46 -8.24
CA VAL A 121 4.83 6.75 -8.29
C VAL A 121 3.78 6.72 -9.39
N ALA A 122 2.51 6.71 -9.02
CA ALA A 122 1.37 6.63 -9.93
C ALA A 122 0.34 7.74 -9.63
N PRO A 123 -0.47 8.17 -10.61
CA PRO A 123 -1.64 9.00 -10.34
C PRO A 123 -2.60 8.29 -9.39
N VAL A 124 -3.22 9.04 -8.48
CA VAL A 124 -4.16 8.49 -7.50
C VAL A 124 -5.49 9.24 -7.59
N THR A 125 -6.56 8.53 -7.92
CA THR A 125 -7.88 9.10 -8.24
C THR A 125 -8.49 9.84 -7.06
N ILE A 126 -8.47 9.28 -5.84
CA ILE A 126 -8.99 9.96 -4.64
C ILE A 126 -8.24 11.27 -4.36
N ASN A 127 -7.00 11.39 -4.82
CA ASN A 127 -6.18 12.60 -4.73
C ASN A 127 -6.28 13.50 -5.98
N ARG A 128 -7.36 13.40 -6.75
CA ARG A 128 -7.61 14.16 -7.99
C ARG A 128 -6.50 13.98 -9.03
N GLY A 129 -5.98 12.76 -9.15
CA GLY A 129 -4.91 12.42 -10.10
C GLY A 129 -3.52 12.90 -9.71
N ARG A 130 -3.33 13.49 -8.51
CA ARG A 130 -1.98 13.80 -8.01
C ARG A 130 -1.17 12.51 -7.91
N ARG A 131 0.11 12.60 -8.31
CA ARG A 131 1.02 11.46 -8.31
C ARG A 131 1.63 11.26 -6.93
N ALA A 132 1.62 10.03 -6.45
CA ALA A 132 2.22 9.62 -5.19
C ALA A 132 2.67 8.16 -5.29
N PRO A 133 3.59 7.70 -4.43
CA PRO A 133 3.83 6.26 -4.26
C PRO A 133 2.53 5.53 -3.93
N SER A 134 2.10 4.62 -4.81
CA SER A 134 0.88 3.85 -4.63
C SER A 134 0.98 2.46 -5.25
N TRP A 135 0.53 1.45 -4.51
CA TRP A 135 0.51 0.06 -4.97
C TRP A 135 -0.55 -0.19 -6.06
N TYR A 136 -1.67 0.54 -5.99
CA TYR A 136 -2.80 0.47 -6.90
C TYR A 136 -3.57 1.80 -6.84
N ASP A 137 -4.51 2.04 -7.74
CA ASP A 137 -5.32 3.25 -7.68
C ASP A 137 -6.40 3.16 -6.60
N VAL A 138 -6.64 4.28 -5.89
CA VAL A 138 -7.63 4.36 -4.82
C VAL A 138 -8.74 5.29 -5.26
N PHE A 139 -9.96 4.76 -5.35
CA PHE A 139 -11.15 5.51 -5.77
C PHE A 139 -11.96 6.08 -4.60
N GLY A 140 -11.82 5.51 -3.39
CA GLY A 140 -12.52 5.95 -2.19
C GLY A 140 -12.19 5.07 -0.98
N PHE A 141 -12.58 5.50 0.22
CA PHE A 141 -12.34 4.80 1.48
C PHE A 141 -13.59 4.14 2.09
N ASN A 142 -14.75 4.31 1.46
CA ASN A 142 -15.99 3.66 1.89
C ASN A 142 -16.12 2.26 1.26
N ALA A 143 -16.90 1.38 1.89
CA ALA A 143 -17.06 -0.01 1.44
C ALA A 143 -17.69 -0.17 0.05
N GLY A 144 -18.39 0.86 -0.45
CA GLY A 144 -19.01 0.87 -1.79
C GLY A 144 -18.13 1.47 -2.88
N ALA A 145 -16.92 1.95 -2.55
CA ALA A 145 -16.03 2.53 -3.53
C ALA A 145 -15.56 1.46 -4.54
N PRO A 146 -15.44 1.82 -5.83
CA PRO A 146 -14.80 0.93 -6.81
C PRO A 146 -13.40 0.51 -6.36
N VAL A 147 -12.95 -0.64 -6.84
CA VAL A 147 -11.64 -1.23 -6.50
C VAL A 147 -10.80 -1.41 -7.76
N ASP A 148 -9.53 -0.99 -7.71
CA ASP A 148 -8.56 -1.24 -8.77
C ASP A 148 -8.05 -2.70 -8.74
N ALA A 149 -8.90 -3.63 -9.17
CA ALA A 149 -8.57 -5.06 -9.17
C ALA A 149 -7.30 -5.36 -9.99
N LYS A 150 -7.08 -4.65 -11.10
CA LYS A 150 -5.90 -4.86 -11.95
C LYS A 150 -4.61 -4.37 -11.28
N GLY A 151 -4.64 -3.21 -10.64
CA GLY A 151 -3.50 -2.69 -9.89
C GLY A 151 -3.17 -3.56 -8.68
N ILE A 152 -4.19 -4.03 -7.95
CA ILE A 152 -4.02 -4.96 -6.83
C ILE A 152 -3.35 -6.26 -7.30
N ASP A 153 -3.85 -6.85 -8.40
CA ASP A 153 -3.25 -8.04 -9.01
C ASP A 153 -1.78 -7.82 -9.39
N ALA A 154 -1.46 -6.67 -9.99
CA ALA A 154 -0.09 -6.33 -10.37
C ALA A 154 0.82 -6.16 -9.15
N ALA A 155 0.35 -5.48 -8.10
CA ALA A 155 1.07 -5.34 -6.84
C ALA A 155 1.29 -6.69 -6.15
N ALA A 156 0.28 -7.56 -6.13
CA ALA A 156 0.36 -8.90 -5.57
C ALA A 156 1.42 -9.75 -6.29
N ARG A 157 1.43 -9.73 -7.64
CA ARG A 157 2.47 -10.43 -8.43
C ARG A 157 3.87 -9.90 -8.12
N TYR A 158 4.03 -8.58 -7.96
CA TYR A 158 5.30 -7.98 -7.59
C TYR A 158 5.80 -8.47 -6.23
N VAL A 159 4.94 -8.45 -5.20
CA VAL A 159 5.30 -8.92 -3.85
C VAL A 159 5.57 -10.42 -3.84
N ALA A 160 4.78 -11.21 -4.57
CA ALA A 160 5.03 -12.64 -4.74
C ALA A 160 6.41 -12.92 -5.36
N GLY A 161 6.85 -12.10 -6.32
CA GLY A 161 8.19 -12.17 -6.90
C GLY A 161 9.29 -12.02 -5.84
N ILE A 162 9.17 -11.02 -4.95
CA ILE A 162 10.10 -10.83 -3.83
C ILE A 162 10.13 -12.07 -2.93
N LEU A 163 8.95 -12.60 -2.56
CA LEU A 163 8.86 -13.77 -1.68
C LEU A 163 9.48 -15.03 -2.31
N GLU A 164 9.32 -15.24 -3.61
CA GLU A 164 9.93 -16.36 -4.33
C GLU A 164 11.45 -16.23 -4.41
N GLU A 165 11.98 -15.01 -4.60
CA GLU A 165 13.43 -14.76 -4.54
C GLU A 165 13.99 -15.08 -3.15
N GLU A 166 13.28 -14.66 -2.10
CA GLU A 166 13.68 -14.93 -0.70
C GLU A 166 13.64 -16.42 -0.37
N LYS A 167 12.63 -17.14 -0.85
CA LYS A 167 12.54 -18.59 -0.67
C LYS A 167 13.68 -19.33 -1.38
N LYS A 168 14.06 -18.89 -2.59
CA LYS A 168 15.19 -19.48 -3.33
C LYS A 168 16.53 -19.18 -2.66
N ALA A 169 16.70 -17.98 -2.12
CA ALA A 169 17.92 -17.59 -1.42
C ALA A 169 18.08 -18.28 -0.06
N ASN A 170 16.98 -18.78 0.53
CA ASN A 170 16.94 -19.36 1.87
C ASN A 170 16.19 -20.70 1.87
N PRO A 171 16.76 -21.75 1.26
CA PRO A 171 16.15 -23.08 1.26
C PRO A 171 16.09 -23.63 2.70
N VAL A 172 14.98 -24.31 3.02
CA VAL A 172 14.74 -25.00 4.30
C VAL A 172 15.58 -26.26 4.39
#